data_AF-A0A0M9GSG0-F1
#
_entry.id   AF-A0A0M9GSG0-F1
#
_cell.length_a   1.000
_cell.length_b   1.000
_cell.length_c   1.000
_cell.angle_alpha   90.00
_cell.angle_beta   90.00
_cell.angle_gamma   90.00
#
_symmetry.space_group_name_H-M   'P 1'
#
loop_
_entity.id
_entity.type
_entity.pdbx_description
1 polymer ?
#
loop_
_entity_poly.entity_id
_entity_poly.type
_entity_poly.pdbx_seq_one_letter_code
_entity_poly.pdbx_strand_id
1 'polypeptide(L)'
;MEQVFTLEALVKKYGSKAQKESLKKNGNLSGKEFILLMKSVETVWESYKVEGRGSKRIITCIGKRPKKLEPVDNRSKNGQGQLVGEFELNSLVVNYLIQNDNNVRPMSATKWITELGIIDRRLTGAIYSDKGIHLEKLQVQFSMINKDYNKDESDIDMLDDFLEVYLKHVKSSIVSVFNKLAKAKVIIHQKVVWGCTSKNRHRKLSRQEVKSIAEIRRILLNTHGLKGRDLFKTNMKEVKAFKKDFGKQLNEELNLKYYYDAHFCVLQDSDLGVLDYLNKLHEKGELDFAYSLTEENAFIMTQIYKDMQSKHSLELAKGREKNISNNSDSNRVKCLKIMKQYAPVWELLLKYFRCTSCLKSRPSNIESFGTVIKNYDGVEFEITK
;
A
#
# COMPACT_ATOMS: atom_id res chain seq x y z
N MET A 1 -7.96 -29.98 -33.11
CA MET A 1 -6.56 -30.36 -33.44
C MET A 1 -5.71 -30.23 -32.20
N GLU A 2 -4.91 -31.25 -31.91
CA GLU A 2 -4.03 -31.34 -30.75
C GLU A 2 -2.57 -31.31 -31.21
N GLN A 3 -1.70 -30.62 -30.44
CA GLN A 3 -0.26 -30.57 -30.73
C GLN A 3 0.55 -30.70 -29.44
N VAL A 4 1.50 -31.64 -29.45
CA VAL A 4 2.37 -31.93 -28.30
C VAL A 4 3.74 -31.28 -28.49
N PHE A 5 4.26 -30.64 -27.44
CA PHE A 5 5.57 -29.99 -27.44
C PHE A 5 6.41 -30.44 -26.24
N THR A 6 7.72 -30.55 -26.43
CA THR A 6 8.68 -30.49 -25.31
C THR A 6 8.85 -29.04 -24.84
N LEU A 7 9.39 -28.84 -23.63
CA LEU A 7 9.70 -27.50 -23.12
C LEU A 7 10.59 -26.71 -24.11
N GLU A 8 11.63 -27.34 -24.66
CA GLU A 8 12.52 -26.70 -25.62
C GLU A 8 11.82 -26.29 -26.91
N ALA A 9 11.00 -27.18 -27.47
CA ALA A 9 10.23 -26.89 -28.69
C ALA A 9 9.24 -25.75 -28.46
N LEU A 10 8.57 -25.74 -27.30
CA LEU A 10 7.60 -24.72 -26.94
C LEU A 10 8.26 -23.34 -26.72
N VAL A 11 9.40 -23.29 -26.01
CA VAL A 11 10.18 -22.05 -25.81
C VAL A 11 10.74 -21.52 -27.12
N LYS A 12 11.19 -22.39 -28.03
CA LYS A 12 11.66 -21.97 -29.36
C LYS A 12 10.54 -21.26 -30.13
N LYS A 13 9.32 -21.78 -30.06
CA LYS A 13 8.15 -21.32 -30.83
C LYS A 13 7.43 -20.12 -30.20
N TYR A 14 7.26 -20.10 -28.88
CA TYR A 14 6.44 -19.10 -28.17
C TYR A 14 7.20 -18.29 -27.12
N GLY A 15 8.44 -18.64 -26.80
CA GLY A 15 9.23 -17.97 -25.77
C GLY A 15 9.84 -16.63 -26.23
N SER A 16 9.93 -15.70 -25.29
CA SER A 16 10.69 -14.46 -25.40
C SER A 16 12.20 -14.71 -25.50
N LYS A 17 12.98 -13.70 -25.91
CA LYS A 17 14.46 -13.78 -25.95
C LYS A 17 15.04 -14.17 -24.58
N ALA A 18 14.56 -13.55 -23.49
CA ALA A 18 15.00 -13.86 -22.14
C ALA A 18 14.69 -15.32 -21.72
N GLN A 19 13.52 -15.85 -22.07
CA GLN A 19 13.18 -17.26 -21.79
C GLN A 19 14.05 -18.22 -22.61
N LYS A 20 14.37 -17.88 -23.86
CA LYS A 20 15.30 -18.67 -24.69
C LYS A 20 16.71 -18.70 -24.09
N GLU A 21 17.20 -17.57 -23.60
CA GLU A 21 18.49 -17.46 -22.92
C GLU A 21 18.52 -18.21 -21.59
N SER A 22 17.47 -18.06 -20.77
CA SER A 22 17.32 -18.74 -19.49
C SER A 22 17.33 -20.27 -19.66
N LEU A 23 16.59 -20.77 -20.66
CA LEU A 23 16.57 -22.20 -20.97
C LEU A 23 17.95 -22.70 -21.44
N LYS A 24 18.66 -21.94 -22.29
CA LYS A 24 20.03 -22.29 -22.72
C LYS A 24 21.00 -22.36 -21.55
N LYS A 25 20.90 -21.43 -20.60
CA LYS A 25 21.82 -21.34 -19.46
C LYS A 25 21.55 -22.39 -18.40
N ASN A 26 20.28 -22.66 -18.10
CA ASN A 26 19.88 -23.45 -16.93
C ASN A 26 19.29 -24.82 -17.28
N GLY A 27 19.06 -25.11 -18.57
CA GLY A 27 18.36 -26.31 -19.03
C GLY A 27 16.87 -26.36 -18.66
N ASN A 28 16.33 -25.33 -18.00
CA ASN A 28 14.95 -25.25 -17.54
C ASN A 28 14.52 -23.78 -17.34
N LEU A 29 13.21 -23.55 -17.19
CA LEU A 29 12.64 -22.26 -16.78
C LEU A 29 12.27 -22.28 -15.29
N SER A 30 12.44 -21.13 -14.63
CA SER A 30 11.86 -20.90 -13.31
C SER A 30 10.32 -20.94 -13.37
N GLY A 31 9.65 -21.14 -12.23
CA GLY A 31 8.19 -21.18 -12.18
C GLY A 31 7.55 -19.93 -12.76
N LYS A 32 8.11 -18.75 -12.48
CA LYS A 32 7.63 -17.47 -13.02
C LYS A 32 7.80 -17.38 -14.53
N GLU A 33 8.96 -17.76 -15.06
CA GLU A 33 9.22 -17.75 -16.51
C GLU A 33 8.34 -18.75 -17.26
N PHE A 34 8.07 -19.92 -16.67
CA PHE A 34 7.18 -20.93 -17.24
C PHE A 34 5.73 -20.45 -17.29
N ILE A 35 5.22 -19.84 -16.21
CA ILE A 35 3.88 -19.23 -16.19
C ILE A 35 3.75 -18.17 -17.28
N LEU A 36 4.77 -17.32 -17.46
CA LEU A 36 4.77 -16.31 -18.51
C LEU A 36 4.76 -16.92 -19.92
N LEU A 37 5.48 -18.04 -20.12
CA LEU A 37 5.44 -18.78 -21.39
C LEU A 37 4.03 -19.33 -21.66
N MET A 38 3.36 -19.89 -20.65
CA MET A 38 2.00 -20.43 -20.82
C MET A 38 0.99 -19.34 -21.18
N LYS A 39 1.11 -18.14 -20.60
CA LYS A 39 0.29 -16.98 -21.01
C LYS A 39 0.45 -16.65 -22.50
N SER A 40 1.67 -16.75 -23.04
CA SER A 40 1.89 -16.59 -24.48
C SER A 40 1.26 -17.72 -25.30
N VAL A 41 1.26 -18.96 -24.79
CA VAL A 41 0.62 -20.11 -25.44
C VAL A 41 -0.90 -19.96 -25.48
N GLU A 42 -1.53 -19.51 -24.38
CA GLU A 42 -2.99 -19.26 -24.28
C GLU A 42 -3.49 -18.21 -25.28
N THR A 43 -2.63 -17.31 -25.77
CA THR A 43 -3.02 -16.38 -26.85
C THR A 43 -3.25 -17.08 -28.18
N VAL A 44 -2.63 -18.24 -28.39
CA VAL A 44 -2.64 -18.99 -29.66
C VAL A 44 -3.49 -20.25 -29.57
N TRP A 45 -3.65 -20.81 -28.37
CA TRP A 45 -4.36 -22.07 -28.13
C TRP A 45 -5.50 -21.87 -27.15
N GLU A 46 -6.56 -22.67 -27.29
CA GLU A 46 -7.72 -22.61 -26.41
C GLU A 46 -7.41 -23.13 -25.01
N SER A 47 -6.61 -24.19 -24.92
CA SER A 47 -6.19 -24.76 -23.66
C SER A 47 -4.85 -25.51 -23.80
N TYR A 48 -4.24 -25.83 -22.66
CA TYR A 48 -3.08 -26.68 -22.60
C TYR A 48 -3.13 -27.61 -21.39
N LYS A 49 -2.44 -28.74 -21.49
CA LYS A 49 -2.16 -29.67 -20.38
C LYS A 49 -0.64 -29.81 -20.24
N VAL A 50 -0.15 -29.90 -19.01
CA VAL A 50 1.27 -30.08 -18.71
C VAL A 50 1.45 -31.36 -17.91
N GLU A 51 2.28 -32.25 -18.43
CA GLU A 51 2.71 -33.47 -17.76
C GLU A 51 4.22 -33.40 -17.47
N GLY A 52 4.66 -34.06 -16.40
CA GLY A 52 6.05 -34.04 -15.97
C GLY A 52 6.49 -32.77 -15.23
N ARG A 53 7.79 -32.66 -14.94
CA ARG A 53 8.39 -31.56 -14.16
C ARG A 53 9.72 -31.10 -14.75
N GLY A 54 10.03 -29.82 -14.54
CA GLY A 54 11.31 -29.22 -14.94
C GLY A 54 11.55 -29.26 -16.46
N SER A 55 12.73 -29.72 -16.87
CA SER A 55 13.10 -29.90 -18.27
C SER A 55 12.32 -31.01 -18.98
N LYS A 56 11.79 -31.98 -18.22
CA LYS A 56 11.03 -33.14 -18.74
C LYS A 56 9.54 -32.86 -18.95
N ARG A 57 9.14 -31.60 -19.04
CA ARG A 57 7.74 -31.24 -19.26
C ARG A 57 7.31 -31.58 -20.68
N ILE A 58 6.15 -32.20 -20.79
CA ILE A 58 5.40 -32.41 -22.03
C ILE A 58 4.18 -31.50 -21.98
N ILE A 59 4.03 -30.64 -22.97
CA ILE A 59 2.97 -29.64 -23.04
C ILE A 59 2.08 -29.95 -24.25
N THR A 60 0.86 -30.38 -23.95
CA THR A 60 -0.16 -30.67 -24.96
C THR A 60 -1.04 -29.45 -25.13
N CYS A 61 -1.04 -28.85 -26.31
CA CYS A 61 -1.86 -27.69 -26.65
C CYS A 61 -3.06 -28.13 -27.50
N ILE A 62 -4.25 -27.64 -27.18
CA ILE A 62 -5.52 -28.07 -27.78
C ILE A 62 -6.25 -26.84 -28.34
N GLY A 63 -6.83 -26.99 -29.54
CA GLY A 63 -7.69 -25.96 -30.13
C GLY A 63 -6.89 -24.74 -30.58
N LYS A 64 -6.13 -24.86 -31.68
CA LYS A 64 -5.38 -23.72 -32.22
C LYS A 64 -6.36 -22.66 -32.71
N ARG A 65 -6.24 -21.44 -32.17
CA ARG A 65 -7.13 -20.34 -32.49
C ARG A 65 -6.85 -19.81 -33.91
N PRO A 66 -7.88 -19.41 -34.68
CA PRO A 66 -7.71 -18.83 -36.01
C PRO A 66 -7.10 -17.42 -35.96
N LYS A 67 -7.39 -16.66 -34.90
CA LYS A 67 -6.80 -15.35 -34.60
C LYS A 67 -6.17 -15.40 -33.21
N LYS A 68 -4.98 -14.81 -33.06
CA LYS A 68 -4.36 -14.66 -31.74
C LYS A 68 -5.22 -13.76 -30.87
N LEU A 69 -5.45 -14.17 -29.62
CA LEU A 69 -6.00 -13.27 -28.62
C LEU A 69 -4.97 -12.18 -28.31
N GLU A 70 -5.47 -10.97 -28.05
CA GLU A 70 -4.66 -9.93 -27.43
C GLU A 70 -4.12 -10.48 -26.10
N PRO A 71 -2.80 -10.41 -25.85
CA PRO A 71 -2.26 -10.77 -24.56
C PRO A 71 -2.97 -9.94 -23.49
N VAL A 72 -3.50 -10.59 -22.45
CA VAL A 72 -3.89 -9.88 -21.23
C VAL A 72 -2.60 -9.45 -20.52
N ASP A 73 -1.99 -8.38 -21.04
CA ASP A 73 -0.80 -7.78 -20.52
C ASP A 73 -1.16 -6.56 -19.68
N ASN A 74 -1.41 -6.79 -18.40
CA ASN A 74 -1.60 -5.70 -17.43
C ASN A 74 -0.30 -4.88 -17.20
N ARG A 75 0.80 -5.14 -17.94
CA ARG A 75 2.02 -4.31 -17.92
C ARG A 75 1.94 -3.08 -18.82
N SER A 76 1.04 -3.03 -19.81
CA SER A 76 0.81 -1.80 -20.60
C SER A 76 0.44 -0.62 -19.70
N LYS A 77 -0.11 -0.90 -18.52
CA LYS A 77 -0.44 0.06 -17.46
C LYS A 77 0.72 0.44 -16.53
N ASN A 78 1.92 -0.15 -16.63
CA ASN A 78 3.11 0.25 -15.85
C ASN A 78 2.85 0.56 -14.34
N GLY A 79 1.94 -0.19 -13.69
CA GLY A 79 1.57 0.04 -12.27
C GLY A 79 0.37 0.99 -12.03
N GLN A 80 -0.28 1.51 -13.07
CA GLN A 80 -1.53 2.26 -13.00
C GLN A 80 -2.66 1.34 -12.53
N GLY A 81 -3.37 1.76 -11.48
CA GLY A 81 -4.43 0.96 -10.84
C GLY A 81 -3.94 -0.13 -9.87
N GLN A 82 -2.64 -0.20 -9.58
CA GLN A 82 -2.13 -1.09 -8.52
C GLN A 82 -2.29 -0.47 -7.13
N LEU A 83 -2.42 0.84 -7.06
CA LEU A 83 -2.61 1.54 -5.79
C LEU A 83 -4.09 1.63 -5.47
N VAL A 84 -4.47 1.13 -4.29
CA VAL A 84 -5.85 1.20 -3.81
C VAL A 84 -6.23 2.66 -3.61
N GLY A 85 -7.33 3.06 -4.24
CA GLY A 85 -7.86 4.42 -4.17
C GLY A 85 -6.89 5.49 -4.69
N GLU A 86 -6.15 5.18 -5.77
CA GLU A 86 -5.15 6.08 -6.35
C GLU A 86 -5.74 7.42 -6.76
N PHE A 87 -6.89 7.39 -7.44
CA PHE A 87 -7.59 8.58 -7.91
C PHE A 87 -8.02 9.47 -6.73
N GLU A 88 -8.62 8.87 -5.71
CA GLU A 88 -9.07 9.57 -4.51
C GLU A 88 -7.88 10.21 -3.79
N LEU A 89 -6.77 9.47 -3.60
CA LEU A 89 -5.59 10.02 -2.94
C LEU A 89 -4.92 11.13 -3.74
N ASN A 90 -4.80 10.98 -5.08
CA ASN A 90 -4.25 12.05 -5.92
C ASN A 90 -5.08 13.32 -5.74
N SER A 91 -6.42 13.18 -5.82
CA SER A 91 -7.37 14.29 -5.71
C SER A 91 -7.30 14.96 -4.34
N LEU A 92 -7.26 14.18 -3.26
CA LEU A 92 -7.14 14.69 -1.89
C LEU A 92 -5.83 15.44 -1.67
N VAL A 93 -4.71 14.96 -2.20
CA VAL A 93 -3.41 15.65 -2.09
C VAL A 93 -3.43 16.98 -2.83
N VAL A 94 -3.86 16.99 -4.10
CA VAL A 94 -3.92 18.21 -4.90
C VAL A 94 -4.86 19.22 -4.25
N ASN A 95 -6.04 18.78 -3.81
CA ASN A 95 -7.00 19.63 -3.13
C ASN A 95 -6.46 20.22 -1.82
N TYR A 96 -5.75 19.43 -1.01
CA TYR A 96 -5.13 19.92 0.22
C TYR A 96 -4.09 21.02 -0.07
N LEU A 97 -3.30 20.88 -1.13
CA LEU A 97 -2.31 21.90 -1.51
C LEU A 97 -3.00 23.20 -1.96
N ILE A 98 -4.08 23.11 -2.75
CA ILE A 98 -4.89 24.26 -3.19
C ILE A 98 -5.51 24.96 -1.98
N GLN A 99 -6.17 24.23 -1.09
CA GLN A 99 -6.84 24.80 0.09
C GLN A 99 -5.89 25.46 1.09
N ASN A 100 -4.61 25.10 1.06
CA ASN A 100 -3.58 25.69 1.91
C ASN A 100 -2.73 26.74 1.18
N ASP A 101 -3.10 27.16 -0.03
CA ASP A 101 -2.36 28.12 -0.86
C ASP A 101 -0.87 27.76 -0.98
N ASN A 102 -0.55 26.47 -1.13
CA ASN A 102 0.81 25.93 -1.10
C ASN A 102 1.64 26.23 0.18
N ASN A 103 1.05 26.78 1.24
CA ASN A 103 1.69 27.07 2.53
C ASN A 103 1.84 25.82 3.42
N VAL A 104 2.29 24.72 2.83
CA VAL A 104 2.39 23.42 3.50
C VAL A 104 3.82 23.19 4.00
N ARG A 105 3.96 23.04 5.32
CA ARG A 105 5.25 22.71 5.94
C ARG A 105 5.60 21.24 5.73
N PRO A 106 6.90 20.88 5.62
CA PRO A 106 7.31 19.49 5.55
C PRO A 106 6.79 18.71 6.77
N MET A 107 6.12 17.59 6.54
CA MET A 107 5.51 16.80 7.62
C MET A 107 5.66 15.30 7.37
N SER A 108 5.56 14.48 8.44
CA SER A 108 5.66 13.02 8.31
C SER A 108 4.50 12.45 7.48
N ALA A 109 4.70 11.26 6.90
CA ALA A 109 3.61 10.56 6.20
C ALA A 109 2.39 10.31 7.10
N THR A 110 2.60 10.06 8.42
CA THR A 110 1.49 9.97 9.39
C THR A 110 0.70 11.28 9.46
N LYS A 111 1.40 12.42 9.54
CA LYS A 111 0.74 13.73 9.64
C LYS A 111 -0.03 14.04 8.36
N TRP A 112 0.54 13.75 7.18
CA TRP A 112 -0.17 13.87 5.90
C TRP A 112 -1.51 13.10 5.90
N ILE A 113 -1.51 11.83 6.28
CA ILE A 113 -2.75 11.02 6.25
C ILE A 113 -3.75 11.44 7.34
N THR A 114 -3.30 12.13 8.40
CA THR A 114 -4.18 12.77 9.38
C THR A 114 -4.78 14.07 8.83
N GLU A 115 -3.98 14.92 8.18
CA GLU A 115 -4.43 16.17 7.56
C GLU A 115 -5.43 15.92 6.42
N LEU A 116 -5.26 14.83 5.68
CA LEU A 116 -6.21 14.40 4.64
C LEU A 116 -7.46 13.69 5.20
N GLY A 117 -7.62 13.59 6.53
CA GLY A 117 -8.79 12.93 7.15
C GLY A 117 -8.85 11.41 6.96
N ILE A 118 -7.83 10.80 6.37
CA ILE A 118 -7.73 9.35 6.12
C ILE A 118 -7.66 8.58 7.44
N ILE A 119 -6.95 9.10 8.44
CA ILE A 119 -6.93 8.56 9.80
C ILE A 119 -7.33 9.63 10.81
N ASP A 120 -7.93 9.20 11.92
CA ASP A 120 -8.43 10.11 12.94
C ASP A 120 -7.50 10.26 14.16
N ARG A 121 -7.96 11.07 15.13
CA ARG A 121 -7.25 11.28 16.39
C ARG A 121 -7.18 10.03 17.27
N ARG A 122 -8.12 9.08 17.13
CA ARG A 122 -8.11 7.82 17.90
C ARG A 122 -6.99 6.90 17.42
N LEU A 123 -6.87 6.72 16.10
CA LEU A 123 -5.78 5.90 15.56
C LEU A 123 -4.42 6.53 15.90
N THR A 124 -4.30 7.86 15.77
CA THR A 124 -3.06 8.55 16.16
C THR A 124 -2.77 8.46 17.67
N GLY A 125 -3.78 8.57 18.53
CA GLY A 125 -3.66 8.35 19.97
C GLY A 125 -3.16 6.94 20.31
N ALA A 126 -3.68 5.91 19.65
CA ALA A 126 -3.24 4.52 19.83
C ALA A 126 -1.77 4.28 19.44
N ILE A 127 -1.23 5.07 18.51
CA ILE A 127 0.18 5.00 18.10
C ILE A 127 1.09 5.59 19.19
N TYR A 128 0.68 6.70 19.81
CA TYR A 128 1.60 7.57 20.55
C TYR A 128 1.41 7.62 22.07
N SER A 129 0.18 7.48 22.59
CA SER A 129 -0.09 7.75 24.02
C SER A 129 -1.12 6.83 24.67
N ASP A 130 -2.17 6.42 23.95
CA ASP A 130 -3.40 5.93 24.58
C ASP A 130 -3.65 4.44 24.32
N LYS A 131 -2.60 3.69 23.97
CA LYS A 131 -2.72 2.32 23.48
C LYS A 131 -3.46 1.39 24.47
N GLY A 132 -3.16 1.48 25.76
CA GLY A 132 -3.83 0.70 26.81
C GLY A 132 -5.32 1.00 26.93
N ILE A 133 -5.70 2.28 26.86
CA ILE A 133 -7.11 2.72 26.90
C ILE A 133 -7.89 2.17 25.71
N HIS A 134 -7.26 2.15 24.53
CA HIS A 134 -7.88 1.57 23.34
C HIS A 134 -8.00 0.05 23.44
N LEU A 135 -6.99 -0.64 23.98
CA LEU A 135 -7.01 -2.08 24.18
C LEU A 135 -8.19 -2.52 25.05
N GLU A 136 -8.40 -1.89 26.21
CA GLU A 136 -9.51 -2.26 27.11
C GLU A 136 -10.87 -2.16 26.42
N LYS A 137 -11.10 -1.06 25.69
CA LYS A 137 -12.35 -0.85 24.94
C LYS A 137 -12.54 -1.88 23.83
N LEU A 138 -11.47 -2.25 23.13
CA LEU A 138 -11.50 -3.26 22.07
C LEU A 138 -11.80 -4.65 22.63
N GLN A 139 -11.20 -5.01 23.77
CA GLN A 139 -11.46 -6.29 24.44
C GLN A 139 -12.94 -6.42 24.83
N VAL A 140 -13.54 -5.36 25.41
CA VAL A 140 -14.97 -5.34 25.73
C VAL A 140 -15.83 -5.55 24.48
N GLN A 141 -15.54 -4.84 23.39
CA GLN A 141 -16.30 -4.96 22.14
C GLN A 141 -16.16 -6.35 21.52
N PHE A 142 -14.96 -6.95 21.57
CA PHE A 142 -14.74 -8.25 20.97
C PHE A 142 -15.38 -9.38 21.79
N SER A 143 -15.35 -9.31 23.13
CA SER A 143 -16.09 -10.24 24.00
C SER A 143 -17.60 -10.22 23.75
N MET A 144 -18.18 -9.07 23.37
CA MET A 144 -19.61 -8.96 23.04
C MET A 144 -19.96 -9.68 21.72
N ILE A 145 -19.04 -9.69 20.77
CA ILE A 145 -19.27 -10.23 19.41
C ILE A 145 -18.87 -11.72 19.34
N ASN A 146 -17.91 -12.14 20.16
CA ASN A 146 -17.36 -13.49 20.15
C ASN A 146 -17.33 -14.09 21.56
N LYS A 147 -18.25 -15.03 21.82
CA LYS A 147 -18.40 -15.68 23.13
C LYS A 147 -17.19 -16.54 23.52
N ASP A 148 -16.44 -17.03 22.53
CA ASP A 148 -15.26 -17.88 22.74
C ASP A 148 -13.96 -17.07 22.81
N TYR A 149 -14.06 -15.74 22.92
CA TYR A 149 -12.91 -14.88 23.04
C TYR A 149 -12.35 -14.91 24.46
N ASN A 150 -11.15 -15.48 24.60
CA ASN A 150 -10.38 -15.44 25.83
C ASN A 150 -9.57 -14.13 25.90
N LYS A 151 -10.08 -13.14 26.64
CA LYS A 151 -9.43 -11.85 26.89
C LYS A 151 -8.05 -12.06 27.52
N ASP A 152 -7.02 -11.43 26.98
CA ASP A 152 -5.65 -11.57 27.48
C ASP A 152 -4.86 -10.26 27.28
N GLU A 153 -3.94 -9.91 28.20
CA GLU A 153 -3.11 -8.70 28.05
C GLU A 153 -2.25 -8.71 26.79
N SER A 154 -1.86 -9.89 26.29
CA SER A 154 -1.14 -10.07 25.04
C SER A 154 -1.95 -9.68 23.80
N ASP A 155 -3.25 -9.34 23.93
CA ASP A 155 -4.03 -8.70 22.86
C ASP A 155 -3.43 -7.37 22.38
N ILE A 156 -2.57 -6.75 23.19
CA ILE A 156 -1.73 -5.63 22.75
C ILE A 156 -0.92 -5.97 21.50
N ASP A 157 -0.46 -7.22 21.34
CA ASP A 157 0.29 -7.67 20.16
C ASP A 157 -0.57 -7.63 18.91
N MET A 158 -1.86 -7.96 19.03
CA MET A 158 -2.82 -7.90 17.92
C MET A 158 -3.08 -6.46 17.50
N LEU A 159 -3.24 -5.56 18.49
CA LEU A 159 -3.37 -4.13 18.23
C LEU A 159 -2.12 -3.57 17.55
N ASP A 160 -0.92 -3.95 18.01
CA ASP A 160 0.34 -3.52 17.41
C ASP A 160 0.52 -4.03 15.98
N ASP A 161 0.18 -5.29 15.72
CA ASP A 161 0.21 -5.87 14.39
C ASP A 161 -0.72 -5.13 13.42
N PHE A 162 -1.93 -4.78 13.88
CA PHE A 162 -2.87 -3.97 13.12
C PHE A 162 -2.32 -2.57 12.81
N LEU A 163 -1.87 -1.85 13.85
CA LEU A 163 -1.36 -0.49 13.70
C LEU A 163 -0.17 -0.46 12.74
N GLU A 164 0.79 -1.37 12.91
CA GLU A 164 1.99 -1.44 12.07
C GLU A 164 1.63 -1.69 10.60
N VAL A 165 0.85 -2.73 10.33
CA VAL A 165 0.54 -3.15 8.96
C VAL A 165 -0.39 -2.17 8.27
N TYR A 166 -1.49 -1.77 8.91
CA TYR A 166 -2.44 -0.83 8.31
C TYR A 166 -1.76 0.50 7.97
N LEU A 167 -1.03 1.08 8.92
CA LEU A 167 -0.33 2.34 8.70
C LEU A 167 0.79 2.20 7.68
N LYS A 168 1.52 1.08 7.64
CA LYS A 168 2.53 0.84 6.62
C LYS A 168 1.93 0.91 5.23
N HIS A 169 0.76 0.31 5.00
CA HIS A 169 0.08 0.37 3.71
C HIS A 169 -0.35 1.80 3.37
N VAL A 170 -1.10 2.47 4.25
CA VAL A 170 -1.61 3.83 3.98
C VAL A 170 -0.46 4.84 3.79
N LYS A 171 0.60 4.77 4.59
CA LYS A 171 1.80 5.61 4.43
C LYS A 171 2.54 5.33 3.14
N SER A 172 2.64 4.06 2.73
CA SER A 172 3.27 3.72 1.45
C SER A 172 2.45 4.22 0.27
N SER A 173 1.11 4.15 0.38
CA SER A 173 0.19 4.65 -0.64
C SER A 173 0.34 6.15 -0.86
N ILE A 174 0.31 6.94 0.21
CA ILE A 174 0.47 8.41 0.08
C ILE A 174 1.85 8.80 -0.48
N VAL A 175 2.91 8.10 -0.08
CA VAL A 175 4.26 8.36 -0.63
C VAL A 175 4.34 7.98 -2.10
N SER A 176 3.67 6.90 -2.51
CA SER A 176 3.56 6.51 -3.93
C SER A 176 2.85 7.58 -4.74
N VAL A 177 1.76 8.14 -4.22
CA VAL A 177 1.01 9.26 -4.82
C VAL A 177 1.89 10.49 -4.99
N PHE A 178 2.68 10.88 -3.98
CA PHE A 178 3.61 11.99 -4.13
C PHE A 178 4.60 11.78 -5.28
N ASN A 179 5.16 10.58 -5.40
CA ASN A 179 6.08 10.26 -6.49
C ASN A 179 5.39 10.28 -7.87
N LYS A 180 4.13 9.81 -7.95
CA LYS A 180 3.34 9.80 -9.18
C LYS A 180 2.96 11.20 -9.62
N LEU A 181 2.41 12.01 -8.70
CA LEU A 181 2.08 13.43 -8.94
C LEU A 181 3.33 14.23 -9.35
N ALA A 182 4.47 13.99 -8.70
CA ALA A 182 5.72 14.66 -9.06
C ALA A 182 6.25 14.23 -10.43
N LYS A 183 6.13 12.95 -10.78
CA LYS A 183 6.49 12.45 -12.11
C LYS A 183 5.60 13.05 -13.21
N ALA A 184 4.31 13.21 -12.93
CA ALA A 184 3.34 13.89 -13.79
C ALA A 184 3.46 15.43 -13.76
N LYS A 185 4.46 15.96 -13.04
CA LYS A 185 4.72 17.41 -12.89
C LYS A 185 3.56 18.20 -12.26
N VAL A 186 2.66 17.52 -11.55
CA VAL A 186 1.57 18.19 -10.81
C VAL A 186 2.13 18.91 -9.58
N ILE A 187 3.07 18.27 -8.89
CA ILE A 187 3.67 18.79 -7.65
C ILE A 187 5.20 18.75 -7.70
N ILE A 188 5.83 19.60 -6.90
CA ILE A 188 7.22 19.43 -6.48
C ILE A 188 7.22 18.63 -5.18
N HIS A 189 7.84 17.44 -5.20
CA HIS A 189 8.00 16.60 -4.02
C HIS A 189 9.45 16.56 -3.55
N GLN A 190 9.68 16.90 -2.28
CA GLN A 190 10.99 16.79 -1.64
C GLN A 190 10.90 15.98 -0.35
N LYS A 191 11.76 14.97 -0.24
CA LYS A 191 11.94 14.18 0.98
C LYS A 191 13.09 14.78 1.80
N VAL A 192 12.81 15.14 3.04
CA VAL A 192 13.81 15.70 3.98
C VAL A 192 13.76 14.95 5.31
N VAL A 193 14.91 14.76 5.96
CA VAL A 193 14.98 14.09 7.25
C VAL A 193 14.82 15.10 8.37
N TRP A 194 13.94 14.80 9.32
CA TRP A 194 13.69 15.61 10.51
C TRP A 194 14.00 14.83 11.77
N GLY A 195 14.38 15.54 12.83
CA GLY A 195 14.65 15.00 14.15
C GLY A 195 13.74 15.62 15.20
N CYS A 196 13.32 14.81 16.17
CA CYS A 196 12.69 15.26 17.40
C CYS A 196 13.74 15.26 18.52
N THR A 197 13.94 16.41 19.14
CA THR A 197 14.90 16.58 20.23
C THR A 197 14.34 16.15 21.58
N SER A 198 15.21 16.04 22.59
CA SER A 198 14.79 15.69 23.96
C SER A 198 13.77 16.67 24.58
N LYS A 199 13.75 17.92 24.10
CA LYS A 199 12.79 18.97 24.46
C LYS A 199 11.52 18.99 23.58
N ASN A 200 11.22 17.91 22.85
CA ASN A 200 10.10 17.79 21.91
C ASN A 200 10.08 18.88 20.81
N ARG A 201 11.25 19.46 20.47
CA ARG A 201 11.36 20.35 19.31
C ARG A 201 11.65 19.54 18.06
N HIS A 202 10.91 19.81 17.00
CA HIS A 202 11.06 19.18 15.69
C HIS A 202 11.83 20.10 14.76
N ARG A 203 12.89 19.59 14.11
CA ARG A 203 13.69 20.36 13.15
C ARG A 203 14.20 19.50 12.01
N LYS A 204 14.49 20.14 10.87
CA LYS A 204 15.24 19.53 9.78
C LYS A 204 16.65 19.16 10.25
N LEU A 205 17.12 17.98 9.86
CA LEU A 205 18.49 17.54 10.11
C LEU A 205 19.43 18.01 9.00
N SER A 206 20.65 18.37 9.37
CA SER A 206 21.72 18.67 8.43
C SER A 206 22.22 17.40 7.74
N ARG A 207 22.91 17.55 6.59
CA ARG A 207 23.52 16.42 5.89
C ARG A 207 24.54 15.69 6.77
N GLN A 208 25.26 16.40 7.64
CA GLN A 208 26.24 15.80 8.53
C GLN A 208 25.56 14.94 9.60
N GLU A 209 24.50 15.43 10.23
CA GLU A 209 23.75 14.64 11.21
C GLU A 209 23.14 13.39 10.60
N VAL A 210 22.59 13.48 9.38
CA VAL A 210 22.06 12.30 8.66
C VAL A 210 23.16 11.26 8.39
N LYS A 211 24.38 11.71 8.06
CA LYS A 211 25.54 10.82 7.91
C LYS A 211 25.93 10.18 9.24
N SER A 212 26.00 10.95 10.33
CA SER A 212 26.30 10.44 11.67
C SER A 212 25.28 9.39 12.11
N ILE A 213 23.98 9.60 11.88
CA ILE A 213 22.94 8.61 12.16
C ILE A 213 23.18 7.30 11.40
N ALA A 214 23.55 7.40 10.12
CA ALA A 214 23.84 6.22 9.29
C ALA A 214 25.10 5.48 9.78
N GLU A 215 26.11 6.21 10.24
CA GLU A 215 27.33 5.65 10.80
C GLU A 215 27.10 4.95 12.14
N ILE A 216 26.43 5.60 13.09
CA ILE A 216 25.98 5.02 14.37
C ILE A 216 25.24 3.71 14.11
N ARG A 217 24.28 3.73 13.16
CA ARG A 217 23.52 2.53 12.77
C ARG A 217 24.44 1.42 12.26
N ARG A 218 25.39 1.74 11.38
CA ARG A 218 26.32 0.76 10.79
C ARG A 218 27.20 0.12 11.86
N ILE A 219 27.77 0.93 12.76
CA ILE A 219 28.62 0.44 13.85
C ILE A 219 27.83 -0.52 14.74
N LEU A 220 26.65 -0.09 15.21
CA LEU A 220 25.83 -0.92 16.10
C LEU A 220 25.31 -2.20 15.43
N LEU A 221 25.00 -2.17 14.13
CA LEU A 221 24.63 -3.39 13.40
C LEU A 221 25.77 -4.42 13.44
N ASN A 222 27.01 -3.99 13.24
CA ASN A 222 28.18 -4.86 13.32
C ASN A 222 28.42 -5.35 14.76
N THR A 223 28.33 -4.46 15.75
CA THR A 223 28.50 -4.81 17.17
C THR A 223 27.51 -5.88 17.63
N HIS A 224 26.26 -5.80 17.18
CA HIS A 224 25.20 -6.76 17.52
C HIS A 224 25.10 -7.94 16.56
N GLY A 225 25.99 -8.06 15.56
CA GLY A 225 25.98 -9.16 14.58
C GLY A 225 24.73 -9.20 13.69
N LEU A 226 24.09 -8.04 13.45
CA LEU A 226 22.82 -7.92 12.74
C LEU A 226 23.02 -7.44 11.30
N LYS A 227 22.22 -7.94 10.36
CA LYS A 227 22.03 -7.29 9.06
C LYS A 227 20.87 -6.30 9.15
N GLY A 228 20.84 -5.29 8.27
CA GLY A 228 19.75 -4.30 8.27
C GLY A 228 18.35 -4.92 8.15
N ARG A 229 18.21 -6.05 7.45
CA ARG A 229 16.96 -6.82 7.34
C ARG A 229 16.54 -7.52 8.62
N ASP A 230 17.45 -7.72 9.58
CA ASP A 230 17.13 -8.38 10.84
C ASP A 230 16.46 -7.43 11.82
N LEU A 231 16.57 -6.10 11.63
CA LEU A 231 15.93 -5.09 12.48
C LEU A 231 14.40 -5.19 12.53
N PHE A 232 13.78 -5.88 11.56
CA PHE A 232 12.35 -6.17 11.55
C PHE A 232 11.94 -7.28 12.52
N LYS A 233 12.89 -8.06 13.05
CA LYS A 233 12.63 -9.16 13.99
C LYS A 233 12.63 -8.63 15.42
N THR A 234 11.60 -7.86 15.75
CA THR A 234 11.43 -7.13 17.03
C THR A 234 11.60 -8.00 18.29
N ASN A 235 11.32 -9.29 18.19
CA ASN A 235 11.42 -10.24 19.31
C ASN A 235 12.84 -10.76 19.57
N MET A 236 13.79 -10.61 18.63
CA MET A 236 15.19 -11.03 18.83
C MET A 236 15.87 -10.21 19.92
N LYS A 237 16.62 -10.88 20.80
CA LYS A 237 17.33 -10.25 21.93
C LYS A 237 18.35 -9.21 21.44
N GLU A 238 19.07 -9.53 20.38
CA GLU A 238 20.06 -8.70 19.73
C GLU A 238 19.42 -7.43 19.12
N VAL A 239 18.24 -7.58 18.52
CA VAL A 239 17.49 -6.44 17.96
C VAL A 239 17.00 -5.50 19.06
N LYS A 240 16.56 -6.04 20.20
CA LYS A 240 16.17 -5.23 21.38
C LYS A 240 17.37 -4.48 21.95
N ALA A 241 18.52 -5.13 22.08
CA ALA A 241 19.77 -4.51 22.53
C ALA A 241 20.21 -3.39 21.58
N PHE A 242 20.25 -3.68 20.27
CA PHE A 242 20.54 -2.70 19.22
C PHE A 242 19.64 -1.46 19.34
N LYS A 243 18.31 -1.63 19.47
CA LYS A 243 17.37 -0.50 19.56
C LYS A 243 17.63 0.38 20.77
N LYS A 244 17.97 -0.23 21.92
CA LYS A 244 18.30 0.49 23.15
C LYS A 244 19.57 1.32 22.97
N ASP A 245 20.64 0.70 22.47
CA ASP A 245 21.94 1.37 22.27
C ASP A 245 21.85 2.46 21.20
N PHE A 246 21.12 2.19 20.11
CA PHE A 246 20.89 3.15 19.04
C PHE A 246 20.14 4.39 19.56
N GLY A 247 19.09 4.20 20.36
CA GLY A 247 18.36 5.31 20.99
C GLY A 247 19.24 6.13 21.94
N LYS A 248 20.13 5.46 22.69
CA LYS A 248 21.09 6.11 23.60
C LYS A 248 22.08 6.98 22.81
N GLN A 249 22.74 6.43 21.79
CA GLN A 249 23.71 7.18 20.98
C GLN A 249 23.05 8.34 20.21
N LEU A 250 21.83 8.16 19.68
CA LEU A 250 21.08 9.27 19.07
C LEU A 250 20.86 10.44 20.03
N ASN A 251 20.56 10.16 21.31
CA ASN A 251 20.34 11.18 22.31
C ASN A 251 21.67 11.83 22.75
N GLU A 252 22.68 11.03 23.05
CA GLU A 252 23.96 11.52 23.58
C GLU A 252 24.78 12.28 22.52
N GLU A 253 24.85 11.77 21.29
CA GLU A 253 25.69 12.37 20.25
C GLU A 253 24.98 13.48 19.46
N LEU A 254 23.65 13.38 19.28
CA LEU A 254 22.89 14.26 18.39
C LEU A 254 21.74 15.01 19.09
N ASN A 255 21.50 14.77 20.38
CA ASN A 255 20.36 15.32 21.13
C ASN A 255 19.00 15.01 20.45
N LEU A 256 18.86 13.79 19.93
CA LEU A 256 17.66 13.31 19.25
C LEU A 256 16.99 12.18 20.04
N LYS A 257 15.68 12.30 20.27
CA LYS A 257 14.81 11.20 20.72
C LYS A 257 14.56 10.21 19.59
N TYR A 258 14.27 10.73 18.40
CA TYR A 258 14.04 9.96 17.19
C TYR A 258 14.16 10.86 15.95
N TYR A 259 14.22 10.26 14.78
CA TYR A 259 14.20 10.95 13.50
C TYR A 259 13.20 10.29 12.56
N TYR A 260 12.74 11.03 11.56
CA TYR A 260 11.73 10.59 10.62
C TYR A 260 11.90 11.27 9.26
N ASP A 261 11.35 10.63 8.23
CA ASP A 261 11.20 11.22 6.92
C ASP A 261 10.00 12.18 6.91
N ALA A 262 10.25 13.42 6.53
CA ALA A 262 9.22 14.41 6.25
C ALA A 262 9.13 14.64 4.74
N HIS A 263 7.90 14.82 4.26
CA HIS A 263 7.55 15.02 2.87
C HIS A 263 7.06 16.45 2.71
N PHE A 264 7.75 17.20 1.85
CA PHE A 264 7.36 18.52 1.40
C PHE A 264 6.74 18.40 0.00
N CYS A 265 5.55 18.95 -0.16
CA CYS A 265 4.80 18.94 -1.41
C CYS A 265 4.25 20.35 -1.64
N VAL A 266 4.42 20.87 -2.85
CA VAL A 266 3.78 22.12 -3.33
C VAL A 266 3.37 21.91 -4.78
N LEU A 267 2.34 22.60 -5.26
CA LEU A 267 1.99 22.58 -6.68
C LEU A 267 3.15 23.13 -7.51
N GLN A 268 3.37 22.54 -8.68
CA GLN A 268 4.52 22.90 -9.52
C GLN A 268 4.36 24.26 -10.19
N ASP A 269 3.12 24.60 -10.58
CA ASP A 269 2.72 25.97 -10.86
C ASP A 269 2.02 26.50 -9.60
N SER A 270 2.27 27.75 -9.23
CA SER A 270 1.69 28.37 -8.03
C SER A 270 1.05 29.74 -8.29
N ASP A 271 1.00 30.16 -9.56
CA ASP A 271 0.58 31.51 -9.95
C ASP A 271 -0.87 31.52 -10.49
N LEU A 272 -1.31 32.65 -11.06
CA LEU A 272 -2.68 32.86 -11.59
C LEU A 272 -3.14 31.82 -12.65
N GLY A 273 -2.26 30.92 -13.12
CA GLY A 273 -2.54 29.89 -14.13
C GLY A 273 -2.59 28.44 -13.64
N VAL A 274 -2.56 28.18 -12.32
CA VAL A 274 -2.55 26.80 -11.79
C VAL A 274 -3.70 25.94 -12.29
N LEU A 275 -4.91 26.49 -12.33
CA LEU A 275 -6.08 25.74 -12.79
C LEU A 275 -5.98 25.40 -14.28
N ASP A 276 -5.51 26.33 -15.12
CA ASP A 276 -5.26 26.08 -16.54
C ASP A 276 -4.16 25.04 -16.76
N TYR A 277 -3.14 25.05 -15.90
CA TYR A 277 -2.09 24.04 -15.91
C TYR A 277 -2.62 22.66 -15.55
N LEU A 278 -3.43 22.55 -14.50
CA LEU A 278 -4.07 21.29 -14.09
C LEU A 278 -5.06 20.79 -15.15
N ASN A 279 -5.84 21.66 -15.78
CA ASN A 279 -6.69 21.34 -16.93
C ASN A 279 -5.90 20.70 -18.06
N LYS A 280 -4.80 21.33 -18.48
CA LYS A 280 -3.93 20.79 -19.53
C LYS A 280 -3.33 19.43 -19.18
N LEU A 281 -3.05 19.17 -17.90
CA LEU A 281 -2.56 17.86 -17.46
C LEU A 281 -3.68 16.82 -17.46
N HIS A 282 -4.90 17.21 -17.08
CA HIS A 282 -6.08 16.35 -17.13
C HIS A 282 -6.42 15.94 -18.56
N GLU A 283 -6.43 16.90 -19.50
CA GLU A 283 -6.65 16.66 -20.94
C GLU A 283 -5.62 15.69 -21.56
N LYS A 284 -4.39 15.66 -21.03
CA LYS A 284 -3.34 14.73 -21.48
C LYS A 284 -3.54 13.29 -21.00
N GLY A 285 -4.42 13.06 -20.02
CA GLY A 285 -4.75 11.71 -19.53
C GLY A 285 -3.60 10.92 -18.91
N GLU A 286 -2.49 11.57 -18.54
CA GLU A 286 -1.31 10.87 -18.00
C GLU A 286 -1.51 10.39 -16.56
N LEU A 287 -2.33 11.09 -15.77
CA LEU A 287 -2.67 10.75 -14.39
C LEU A 287 -4.07 11.28 -14.07
N ASP A 288 -4.90 10.43 -13.47
CA ASP A 288 -6.29 10.75 -13.18
C ASP A 288 -6.43 11.31 -11.76
N PHE A 289 -7.04 12.49 -11.65
CA PHE A 289 -7.36 13.17 -10.39
C PHE A 289 -8.39 14.28 -10.64
N ALA A 290 -9.18 14.57 -9.62
CA ALA A 290 -10.01 15.76 -9.55
C ALA A 290 -9.30 16.85 -8.73
N TYR A 291 -9.54 18.10 -9.09
CA TYR A 291 -9.06 19.28 -8.38
C TYR A 291 -10.21 20.28 -8.21
N SER A 292 -10.08 21.23 -7.29
CA SER A 292 -11.18 22.14 -6.86
C SER A 292 -12.36 21.43 -6.20
N LEU A 293 -12.07 20.52 -5.26
CA LEU A 293 -13.12 19.84 -4.51
C LEU A 293 -13.74 20.80 -3.50
N THR A 294 -15.08 20.82 -3.44
CA THR A 294 -15.79 21.36 -2.28
C THR A 294 -15.43 20.54 -1.04
N GLU A 295 -15.63 21.09 0.16
CA GLU A 295 -15.42 20.34 1.41
C GLU A 295 -16.24 19.04 1.43
N GLU A 296 -17.47 19.07 0.92
CA GLU A 296 -18.34 17.90 0.79
C GLU A 296 -17.74 16.84 -0.16
N ASN A 297 -17.25 17.25 -1.33
CA ASN A 297 -16.63 16.32 -2.28
C ASN A 297 -15.32 15.73 -1.73
N ALA A 298 -14.50 16.53 -1.05
CA ALA A 298 -13.31 16.04 -0.37
C ALA A 298 -13.65 15.04 0.75
N PHE A 299 -14.72 15.31 1.51
CA PHE A 299 -15.23 14.38 2.49
C PHE A 299 -15.68 13.07 1.85
N ILE A 300 -16.50 13.11 0.80
CA ILE A 300 -16.98 11.92 0.06
C ILE A 300 -15.81 11.11 -0.48
N MET A 301 -14.83 11.75 -1.13
CA MET A 301 -13.63 11.06 -1.63
C MET A 301 -12.83 10.38 -0.51
N THR A 302 -12.72 11.03 0.66
CA THR A 302 -12.10 10.41 1.83
C THR A 302 -12.86 9.15 2.27
N GLN A 303 -14.19 9.18 2.25
CA GLN A 303 -15.02 8.02 2.59
C GLN A 303 -14.87 6.89 1.58
N ILE A 304 -14.88 7.19 0.28
CA ILE A 304 -14.65 6.21 -0.79
C ILE A 304 -13.27 5.55 -0.62
N TYR A 305 -12.22 6.36 -0.39
CA TYR A 305 -10.87 5.86 -0.14
C TYR A 305 -10.83 4.90 1.06
N LYS A 306 -11.47 5.28 2.17
CA LYS A 306 -11.55 4.47 3.38
C LYS A 306 -12.19 3.10 3.12
N ASP A 307 -13.28 3.04 2.36
CA ASP A 307 -13.92 1.78 2.01
C ASP A 307 -13.04 0.89 1.14
N MET A 308 -12.42 1.45 0.10
CA MET A 308 -11.50 0.70 -0.77
C MET A 308 -10.32 0.15 0.04
N GLN A 309 -9.71 0.98 0.88
CA GLN A 309 -8.53 0.62 1.66
C GLN A 309 -8.84 -0.35 2.80
N SER A 310 -9.99 -0.19 3.48
CA SER A 310 -10.41 -1.12 4.53
C SER A 310 -10.78 -2.49 3.97
N LYS A 311 -11.47 -2.55 2.83
CA LYS A 311 -11.76 -3.80 2.11
C LYS A 311 -10.47 -4.53 1.74
N HIS A 312 -9.53 -3.81 1.10
CA HIS A 312 -8.23 -4.38 0.76
C HIS A 312 -7.45 -4.84 1.99
N SER A 313 -7.45 -4.05 3.07
CA SER A 313 -6.79 -4.40 4.33
C SER A 313 -7.36 -5.67 4.94
N LEU A 314 -8.69 -5.84 4.92
CA LEU A 314 -9.36 -7.04 5.41
C LEU A 314 -9.08 -8.26 4.54
N GLU A 315 -9.00 -8.11 3.22
CA GLU A 315 -8.60 -9.18 2.29
C GLU A 315 -7.18 -9.68 2.60
N LEU A 316 -6.24 -8.77 2.85
CA LEU A 316 -4.88 -9.11 3.28
C LEU A 316 -4.87 -9.81 4.64
N ALA A 317 -5.67 -9.33 5.60
CA ALA A 317 -5.78 -9.96 6.92
C ALA A 317 -6.32 -11.40 6.83
N LYS A 318 -7.36 -11.63 6.02
CA LYS A 318 -7.90 -12.97 5.70
C LYS A 318 -6.84 -13.87 5.04
N GLY A 319 -6.05 -13.32 4.12
CA GLY A 319 -4.92 -14.03 3.52
C GLY A 319 -3.85 -14.43 4.55
N ARG A 320 -3.54 -13.52 5.48
CA ARG A 320 -2.55 -13.72 6.53
C ARG A 320 -3.02 -14.70 7.60
N GLU A 321 -4.31 -14.74 7.91
CA GLU A 321 -4.92 -15.70 8.84
C GLU A 321 -4.69 -17.15 8.40
N LYS A 322 -4.78 -17.42 7.09
CA LYS A 322 -4.51 -18.74 6.51
C LYS A 322 -3.06 -19.19 6.68
N ASN A 323 -2.13 -18.25 6.92
CA ASN A 323 -0.73 -18.55 7.15
C ASN A 323 -0.41 -18.59 8.65
N ILE A 324 -0.50 -19.80 9.22
CA ILE A 324 -0.24 -20.06 10.65
C ILE A 324 1.24 -20.32 10.97
N SER A 325 2.10 -20.52 9.97
CA SER A 325 3.52 -20.89 10.15
C SER A 325 4.49 -19.70 10.10
N ASN A 326 3.98 -18.47 10.11
CA ASN A 326 4.84 -17.28 10.09
C ASN A 326 5.58 -17.12 11.43
N ASN A 327 6.89 -17.33 11.39
CA ASN A 327 7.76 -17.25 12.56
C ASN A 327 7.87 -15.84 13.17
N SER A 328 7.48 -14.80 12.43
CA SER A 328 7.50 -13.42 12.94
C SER A 328 6.25 -13.03 13.74
N ASP A 329 5.17 -13.80 13.65
CA ASP A 329 3.96 -13.53 14.43
C ASP A 329 4.19 -13.80 15.92
N SER A 330 3.60 -12.98 16.79
CA SER A 330 3.57 -13.26 18.22
C SER A 330 2.75 -14.50 18.52
N ASN A 331 2.95 -15.08 19.71
CA ASN A 331 2.16 -16.23 20.14
C ASN A 331 0.66 -15.91 20.16
N ARG A 332 0.28 -14.71 20.60
CA ARG A 332 -1.12 -14.28 20.62
C ARG A 332 -1.71 -14.20 19.22
N VAL A 333 -0.99 -13.59 18.27
CA VAL A 333 -1.43 -13.52 16.86
C VAL A 333 -1.59 -14.93 16.29
N LYS A 334 -0.66 -15.86 16.55
CA LYS A 334 -0.79 -17.25 16.11
C LYS A 334 -2.02 -17.94 16.70
N CYS A 335 -2.27 -17.77 18.00
CA CYS A 335 -3.48 -18.31 18.65
C CYS A 335 -4.76 -17.79 18.00
N LEU A 336 -4.87 -16.48 17.78
CA LEU A 336 -6.04 -15.87 17.12
C LEU A 336 -6.24 -16.41 15.71
N LYS A 337 -5.16 -16.66 14.95
CA LYS A 337 -5.26 -17.28 13.62
C LYS A 337 -5.76 -18.72 13.66
N ILE A 338 -5.22 -19.54 14.58
CA ILE A 338 -5.66 -20.93 14.77
C ILE A 338 -7.14 -20.98 15.12
N MET A 339 -7.60 -20.06 15.97
CA MET A 339 -9.00 -19.92 16.36
C MET A 339 -9.89 -19.26 15.29
N LYS A 340 -9.33 -18.83 14.15
CA LYS A 340 -10.03 -18.06 13.08
C LYS A 340 -10.66 -16.75 13.59
N GLN A 341 -10.01 -16.12 14.56
CA GLN A 341 -10.43 -14.87 15.19
C GLN A 341 -9.60 -13.66 14.70
N TYR A 342 -8.48 -13.88 14.00
CA TYR A 342 -7.59 -12.81 13.53
C TYR A 342 -8.30 -11.85 12.57
N ALA A 343 -8.93 -12.35 11.52
CA ALA A 343 -9.65 -11.50 10.55
C ALA A 343 -10.90 -10.83 11.16
N PRO A 344 -11.72 -11.49 12.00
CA PRO A 344 -12.78 -10.83 12.75
C PRO A 344 -12.31 -9.69 13.66
N VAL A 345 -11.22 -9.88 14.42
CA VAL A 345 -10.63 -8.80 15.24
C VAL A 345 -10.13 -7.66 14.34
N TRP A 346 -9.52 -8.00 13.21
CA TRP A 346 -9.06 -7.00 12.23
C TRP A 346 -10.20 -6.12 11.71
N GLU A 347 -11.34 -6.73 11.37
CA GLU A 347 -12.53 -6.01 10.92
C GLU A 347 -13.09 -5.08 12.01
N LEU A 348 -13.11 -5.55 13.27
CA LEU A 348 -13.49 -4.71 14.41
C LEU A 348 -12.56 -3.51 14.57
N LEU A 349 -11.25 -3.71 14.46
CA LEU A 349 -10.24 -2.65 14.54
C LEU A 349 -10.43 -1.59 13.45
N LEU A 350 -10.71 -2.01 12.21
CA LEU A 350 -11.03 -1.10 11.10
C LEU A 350 -12.23 -0.20 11.43
N LYS A 351 -13.29 -0.77 12.02
CA LYS A 351 -14.49 -0.01 12.42
C LYS A 351 -14.20 0.90 13.62
N TYR A 352 -13.53 0.37 14.64
CA TYR A 352 -13.22 1.10 15.88
C TYR A 352 -12.40 2.36 15.63
N PHE A 353 -11.39 2.26 14.76
CA PHE A 353 -10.51 3.37 14.38
C PHE A 353 -11.04 4.20 13.20
N ARG A 354 -12.29 3.99 12.77
CA ARG A 354 -12.93 4.74 11.67
C ARG A 354 -12.13 4.72 10.37
N CYS A 355 -11.52 3.57 10.09
CA CYS A 355 -10.83 3.28 8.84
C CYS A 355 -11.80 2.87 7.71
N THR A 356 -13.06 2.59 8.04
CA THR A 356 -14.18 2.37 7.11
C THR A 356 -14.98 3.66 6.93
N SER A 357 -15.70 3.77 5.82
CA SER A 357 -16.63 4.88 5.59
C SER A 357 -17.70 4.97 6.66
N CYS A 358 -18.16 6.20 6.93
CA CYS A 358 -19.38 6.46 7.69
C CYS A 358 -20.59 6.76 6.81
N LEU A 359 -20.44 6.75 5.48
CA LEU A 359 -21.58 6.76 4.56
C LEU A 359 -22.32 5.44 4.76
N LYS A 360 -23.56 5.50 5.24
CA LYS A 360 -24.38 4.29 5.37
C LYS A 360 -24.41 3.60 4.00
N SER A 361 -24.12 2.31 3.95
CA SER A 361 -24.46 1.48 2.81
C SER A 361 -25.96 1.64 2.58
N ARG A 362 -26.38 2.40 1.57
CA ARG A 362 -27.76 2.26 1.09
C ARG A 362 -27.87 0.79 0.70
N PRO A 363 -28.85 0.03 1.23
CA PRO A 363 -29.07 -1.33 0.79
C PRO A 363 -29.22 -1.29 -0.73
N SER A 364 -28.50 -2.18 -1.40
CA SER A 364 -28.52 -2.35 -2.85
C SER A 364 -29.89 -2.86 -3.27
N ASN A 365 -30.88 -1.97 -3.33
CA ASN A 365 -32.03 -2.14 -4.18
C ASN A 365 -31.67 -1.51 -5.51
N ILE A 366 -31.54 -2.39 -6.50
CA ILE A 366 -31.60 -2.05 -7.91
C ILE A 366 -32.94 -1.35 -8.12
N GLU A 367 -32.94 -0.03 -8.11
CA GLU A 367 -33.96 0.75 -8.79
C GLU A 367 -33.23 1.60 -9.82
N SER A 368 -33.58 1.35 -11.07
CA SER A 368 -33.15 2.04 -12.27
C SER A 368 -33.29 3.56 -12.10
N PHE A 369 -32.18 4.27 -11.90
CA PHE A 369 -32.15 5.71 -12.11
C PHE A 369 -31.92 5.95 -13.59
N GLY A 370 -32.99 6.33 -14.29
CA GLY A 370 -32.95 6.69 -15.70
C GLY A 370 -32.09 7.94 -15.91
N THR A 371 -31.10 7.82 -16.78
CA THR A 371 -30.30 8.93 -17.29
C THR A 371 -31.18 9.79 -18.21
N VAL A 372 -31.26 11.10 -17.93
CA VAL A 372 -31.77 12.08 -18.91
C VAL A 372 -30.56 12.79 -19.51
N ILE A 373 -30.29 12.53 -20.79
CA ILE A 373 -29.27 13.23 -21.57
C ILE A 373 -29.85 14.57 -22.02
N LYS A 374 -29.16 15.69 -21.76
CA LYS A 374 -29.46 16.99 -22.40
C LYS A 374 -28.24 17.46 -23.19
N ASN A 375 -28.47 17.67 -24.49
CA ASN A 375 -27.50 18.24 -25.42
C ASN A 375 -27.63 19.75 -25.46
N TYR A 376 -26.53 20.46 -25.24
CA TYR A 376 -26.38 21.87 -25.61
C TYR A 376 -25.02 22.04 -26.32
N ASP A 377 -25.07 22.54 -27.55
CA ASP A 377 -23.92 22.93 -28.38
C ASP A 377 -22.79 21.89 -28.49
N GLY A 378 -23.16 20.61 -28.59
CA GLY A 378 -22.24 19.53 -28.99
C GLY A 378 -21.36 18.96 -27.88
N VAL A 379 -21.62 19.29 -26.60
CA VAL A 379 -20.93 18.67 -25.46
C VAL A 379 -21.96 18.08 -24.49
N GLU A 380 -21.82 16.78 -24.20
CA GLU A 380 -22.67 16.05 -23.25
C GLU A 380 -22.23 16.32 -21.81
N PHE A 381 -23.16 16.72 -20.95
CA PHE A 381 -22.95 16.84 -19.50
C PHE A 381 -23.75 15.76 -18.77
N GLU A 382 -23.06 14.92 -18.00
CA GLU A 382 -23.68 13.98 -17.05
C GLU A 382 -23.75 14.65 -15.67
N ILE A 383 -24.94 15.10 -15.26
CA ILE A 383 -25.17 15.65 -13.92
C ILE A 383 -25.92 14.57 -13.12
N THR A 384 -25.23 13.92 -12.19
CA THR A 384 -25.85 13.04 -11.20
C THR A 384 -26.32 13.88 -10.00
N LYS A 385 -27.57 13.68 -9.58
CA LYS A 385 -28.12 14.28 -8.35
C LYS A 385 -27.92 13.36 -7.16
#